data_AF-A0A1E5P2Z7-F1
#
_entry.id   AF-A0A1E5P2Z7-F1
#
_cell.length_a   1.000
_cell.length_b   1.000
_cell.length_c   1.000
_cell.angle_alpha   90.00
_cell.angle_beta   90.00
_cell.angle_gamma   90.00
#
_symmetry.space_group_name_H-M   'P 1'
#
loop_
_entity.id
_entity.type
_entity.pdbx_description
1 polymer ?
#
loop_
_entity_poly.entity_id
_entity_poly.type
_entity_poly.pdbx_seq_one_letter_code
_entity_poly.pdbx_strand_id
1 'polypeptide(L)' 'MGKSDRYELVFVHPGAPAAVPEAADVVEVHRTDRSGPGGHPVYADDTGIVLAEISDRDEVRMLASGGHQDPAAAVQVRPA' A
#
# COMPACT_ATOMS: atom_id res chain seq x y z
N MET A 1 10.26 -12.46 -12.95
CA MET A 1 10.05 -11.00 -12.91
C MET A 1 10.62 -10.50 -11.61
N GLY A 2 11.66 -9.65 -11.64
CA GLY A 2 12.19 -9.05 -10.42
C GLY A 2 11.11 -8.18 -9.78
N LYS A 3 10.86 -8.34 -8.48
CA LYS A 3 10.00 -7.40 -7.75
C LYS A 3 10.64 -6.02 -7.86
N SER A 4 9.86 -5.02 -8.23
CA SER A 4 10.30 -3.62 -8.19
C SER A 4 10.70 -3.29 -6.74
N ASP A 5 11.82 -2.61 -6.54
CA ASP A 5 12.19 -2.15 -5.18
C ASP A 5 11.27 -1.03 -4.69
N ARG A 6 10.43 -0.48 -5.57
CA ARG A 6 9.48 0.58 -5.32
C ARG A 6 8.11 0.25 -5.90
N TYR A 7 7.07 0.60 -5.16
CA TYR A 7 5.68 0.44 -5.57
C TYR A 7 4.87 1.68 -5.20
N GLU A 8 3.79 1.92 -5.93
CA GLU A 8 2.80 2.93 -5.61
C GLU A 8 1.55 2.25 -5.05
N LEU A 9 1.14 2.66 -3.86
CA LEU A 9 -0.12 2.27 -3.22
C LEU A 9 -1.16 3.34 -3.53
N VAL A 10 -2.20 2.96 -4.26
CA VAL A 10 -3.32 3.84 -4.62
C VAL A 10 -4.48 3.54 -3.67
N PHE A 11 -4.79 4.47 -2.79
CA PHE A 11 -5.91 4.40 -1.85
C PHE A 11 -7.12 5.05 -2.47
N VAL A 12 -8.15 4.25 -2.80
CA VAL A 12 -9.42 4.76 -3.31
C VAL A 12 -10.42 4.84 -2.17
N HIS A 13 -10.98 6.03 -1.94
CA HIS A 13 -12.00 6.24 -0.89
C HIS A 13 -13.39 5.84 -1.38
N PRO A 14 -14.02 4.76 -0.85
CA PRO A 14 -15.37 4.38 -1.22
C PRO A 14 -16.37 5.36 -0.60
N GLY A 15 -16.78 6.37 -1.36
CA GLY A 15 -17.74 7.38 -0.90
C GLY A 15 -17.56 8.76 -1.53
N ALA A 16 -16.44 9.00 -2.21
CA ALA A 16 -16.29 10.20 -3.02
C ALA A 16 -17.26 10.13 -4.23
N PRO A 17 -18.04 11.19 -4.51
CA PRO A 17 -18.91 11.22 -5.68
C PRO A 17 -18.06 11.01 -6.94
N ALA A 18 -18.53 10.20 -7.88
CA ALA A 18 -17.84 9.85 -9.14
C ALA A 18 -17.42 11.06 -10.02
N ALA A 19 -17.79 12.27 -9.62
CA ALA A 19 -17.46 13.53 -10.26
C ALA A 19 -16.10 14.14 -9.81
N VAL A 20 -15.39 13.54 -8.84
CA VAL A 20 -14.03 13.99 -8.46
C VAL A 20 -12.97 12.98 -8.93
N PRO A 21 -12.19 13.29 -9.97
CA PRO A 21 -11.06 12.47 -10.42
C PRO A 21 -9.94 12.33 -9.38
N GLU A 22 -9.93 13.15 -8.32
CA GLU A 22 -8.85 13.27 -7.33
C GLU A 22 -9.09 12.48 -6.03
N ALA A 23 -10.09 11.60 -5.94
CA ALA A 23 -10.36 10.83 -4.72
C ALA A 23 -9.46 9.59 -4.53
N ALA A 24 -8.27 9.60 -5.14
CA ALA A 24 -7.28 8.55 -5.01
C ALA A 24 -5.99 9.15 -4.45
N ASP A 25 -5.61 8.74 -3.25
CA ASP A 25 -4.31 9.10 -2.67
C ASP A 25 -3.27 8.09 -3.16
N VAL A 26 -2.18 8.57 -3.76
CA VAL A 26 -1.07 7.73 -4.20
C VAL A 26 0.10 7.89 -3.23
N VAL A 27 0.53 6.79 -2.62
CA VAL A 27 1.66 6.76 -1.70
C VAL A 27 2.73 5.85 -2.27
N GLU A 28 3.91 6.40 -2.44
CA GLU A 28 5.08 5.67 -2.90
C GLU A 28 5.74 4.95 -1.73
N VAL A 29 5.99 3.65 -1.91
CA VAL A 29 6.58 2.78 -0.89
C VAL A 29 7.79 2.05 -1.44
N HIS A 30 8.78 1.89 -0.57
CA HIS A 30 10.06 1.28 -0.88
C HIS A 30 10.25 0.01 -0.09
N ARG A 31 10.90 -0.98 -0.70
CA ARG A 31 11.18 -2.24 -0.06
C ARG A 31 12.06 -2.02 1.17
N THR A 32 11.66 -2.60 2.28
CA THR A 32 12.44 -2.63 3.51
C THR A 32 13.12 -3.98 3.69
N ASP A 33 14.06 -4.07 4.64
CA ASP A 33 14.71 -5.33 5.02
C ASP A 33 13.80 -6.27 5.85
N ARG A 34 12.57 -5.86 6.15
CA ARG A 34 11.62 -6.62 6.95
C ARG A 34 10.72 -7.48 6.09
N SER A 35 10.31 -8.62 6.66
CA SER A 35 9.26 -9.48 6.11
C SER A 35 8.00 -9.39 6.98
N GLY A 36 6.84 -9.35 6.34
CA GLY A 36 5.54 -9.23 6.99
C GLY A 36 5.03 -10.57 7.51
N PRO A 37 3.87 -10.57 8.20
CA PRO A 37 3.27 -11.79 8.76
C PRO A 37 3.00 -12.92 7.75
N GLY A 38 2.78 -12.60 6.47
CA GLY A 38 2.61 -13.58 5.40
C GLY A 38 3.92 -14.12 4.82
N GLY A 39 5.07 -13.65 5.31
CA GLY A 39 6.40 -14.02 4.80
C GLY A 39 6.82 -13.28 3.54
N HIS A 40 6.10 -12.23 3.14
CA HIS A 40 6.47 -11.39 2.00
C HIS A 40 7.21 -10.12 2.43
N PRO A 41 7.98 -9.48 1.53
CA PRO A 41 8.67 -8.24 1.85
C PRO A 41 7.70 -7.13 2.28
N VAL A 42 8.10 -6.38 3.30
CA VAL A 42 7.41 -5.16 3.73
C VAL A 42 7.98 -3.97 2.99
N TYR A 43 7.08 -3.13 2.50
CA TYR A 43 7.36 -1.85 1.89
C TYR A 43 6.90 -0.74 2.83
N ALA A 44 7.66 0.34 2.88
CA ALA A 44 7.33 1.50 3.69
C ALA A 44 7.50 2.77 2.87
N ASP A 45 6.66 3.76 3.14
CA ASP A 45 6.86 5.11 2.60
C ASP A 45 7.99 5.84 3.35
N ASP A 46 8.43 6.97 2.79
CA ASP A 46 9.50 7.78 3.39
C ASP A 46 9.15 8.32 4.78
N THR A 47 7.86 8.47 5.10
CA THR A 47 7.44 8.93 6.44
C THR A 47 7.39 7.80 7.46
N GLY A 48 7.37 6.54 7.02
CA GLY A 48 7.25 5.36 7.86
C GLY A 48 5.86 5.18 8.49
N ILE A 49 4.85 5.92 8.03
CA ILE A 49 3.46 5.82 8.46
C ILE A 49 2.78 4.66 7.73
N VAL A 50 3.04 4.54 6.43
CA VAL A 50 2.47 3.52 5.57
C VAL A 50 3.44 2.35 5.51
N LEU A 51 3.02 1.22 6.06
CA LEU A 51 3.71 -0.06 5.90
C LEU A 51 2.75 -1.01 5.20
N ALA A 52 3.23 -1.68 4.15
CA ALA A 52 2.46 -2.66 3.41
C ALA A 52 3.29 -3.90 3.12
N GLU A 53 2.73 -5.06 3.39
CA GLU A 53 3.26 -6.32 2.89
C GLU A 53 2.70 -6.56 1.47
N ILE A 54 3.59 -6.77 0.49
CA ILE A 54 3.20 -7.00 -0.91
C ILE A 54 3.66 -8.39 -1.35
N SER A 55 2.68 -9.25 -1.67
CA SER A 55 2.93 -10.62 -2.11
C SER A 55 3.54 -10.68 -3.51
N ASP A 56 3.89 -11.87 -3.97
CA ASP A 56 4.28 -12.13 -5.36
C ASP A 56 3.10 -12.09 -6.35
N ARG A 57 1.87 -12.01 -5.84
CA ARG A 57 0.63 -11.90 -6.62
C ARG A 57 0.02 -10.49 -6.60
N ASP A 58 0.81 -9.48 -6.22
CA ASP A 58 0.36 -8.11 -6.05
C ASP A 58 -0.76 -7.95 -5.00
N GLU A 59 -0.87 -8.90 -4.08
CA GLU A 59 -1.79 -8.77 -2.93
C GLU A 59 -1.14 -7.85 -1.89
N VAL A 60 -1.88 -6.81 -1.52
CA VAL A 60 -1.43 -5.82 -0.55
C VAL A 60 -2.10 -6.08 0.79
N ARG A 61 -1.28 -6.19 1.84
CA ARG A 61 -1.73 -6.20 3.23
C ARG A 61 -1.14 -5.01 3.96
N MET A 62 -1.98 -4.04 4.28
CA MET A 62 -1.58 -2.91 5.11
C MET A 62 -1.19 -3.38 6.52
N LEU A 63 -0.03 -2.95 6.99
CA LEU A 63 0.48 -3.16 8.34
C LEU A 63 0.32 -1.84 9.12
N ALA A 64 -0.90 -1.57 9.58
CA ALA A 64 -1.18 -0.36 10.34
C ALA A 64 -0.38 -0.34 11.65
N SER A 65 0.27 0.79 11.94
CA SER A 65 1.01 1.01 13.20
C SER A 65 0.07 1.27 14.40
N GLY A 66 -1.26 1.31 14.23
CA GLY A 66 -2.23 1.62 15.30
C GLY A 66 -3.69 1.27 14.99
N GLY A 67 -4.50 1.04 16.04
CA GLY A 67 -5.82 0.38 16.01
C GLY A 67 -7.02 1.15 15.46
N HIS A 68 -6.80 2.17 14.61
CA HIS A 68 -7.89 2.95 14.02
C HIS A 68 -7.56 3.34 12.57
N GLN A 69 -7.21 2.36 11.75
CA GLN A 69 -7.17 2.53 10.31
C GLN A 69 -8.32 1.68 9.78
N ASP A 70 -9.35 2.34 9.28
CA ASP A 70 -10.44 1.65 8.58
C ASP A 70 -9.82 0.94 7.37
N PRO A 71 -9.78 -0.41 7.33
CA PRO A 71 -9.18 -1.14 6.23
C PRO A 71 -9.99 -1.03 4.92
N ALA A 72 -11.11 -0.28 4.91
CA ALA A 72 -12.02 -0.19 3.78
C ALA A 72 -11.53 0.70 2.63
N ALA A 73 -10.35 1.33 2.70
CA ALA A 73 -9.73 1.91 1.52
C ALA A 73 -9.29 0.77 0.58
N ALA A 74 -9.86 0.72 -0.62
CA ALA A 74 -9.40 -0.24 -1.62
C ALA A 74 -7.98 0.18 -2.05
N VAL A 75 -6.97 -0.59 -1.63
CA VAL A 75 -5.57 -0.33 -1.96
C VAL A 75 -5.20 -1.12 -3.21
N GLN A 76 -4.78 -0.43 -4.26
CA GLN A 76 -4.17 -1.05 -5.44
C GLN A 76 -2.65 -0.82 -5.42
N VAL A 77 -1.87 -1.84 -5.78
CA VAL A 77 -0.43 -1.70 -5.98
C VAL A 77 -0.10 -1.54 -7.46
N ARG A 78 0.85 -0.67 -7.77
CA ARG A 78 1.42 -0.52 -9.12
C ARG A 78 2.95 -0.48 -9.04
N PRO A 79 3.66 -1.14 -9.97
CA PRO A 79 5.11 -0.97 -10.07
C PRO A 79 5.43 0.46 -10.53
N ALA A 80 6.36 1.11 -9.82
CA ALA A 80 6.91 2.42 -10.20
C ALA A 80 8.04 2.28 -11.24
#